data_AF-A0A5B8QZ93-F1
#
_entry.id   AF-A0A5B8QZ93-F1
#
_cell.length_a   1.000
_cell.length_b   1.000
_cell.length_c   1.000
_cell.angle_alpha   90.00
_cell.angle_beta   90.00
_cell.angle_gamma   90.00
#
_symmetry.space_group_name_H-M   'P 1'
#
loop_
_entity.id
_entity.type
_entity.pdbx_description
1 polymer ?
#
loop_
_entity_poly.entity_id
_entity_poly.type
_entity_poly.pdbx_seq_one_letter_code
_entity_poly.pdbx_strand_id
1 'polypeptide(L)'
;MKKLLITTILVLTSSHLWAAVASGQTEQDFKCYITSKKDAEIAFYRWKTSEMSLRMASLVGSLRQSNDGQKFYINTVEECVELSAKFSSSKAQELDRLTPR
;
A
#
# COMPACT_ATOMS: atom_id res chain seq x y z
N MET A 1 4.36 -75.08 5.04
CA MET A 1 3.59 -74.82 3.82
C MET A 1 3.26 -73.33 3.76
N LYS A 2 3.86 -72.62 2.80
CA LYS A 2 3.79 -71.15 2.63
C LYS A 2 2.42 -70.73 2.11
N LYS A 3 1.75 -69.79 2.78
CA LYS A 3 0.68 -68.99 2.18
C LYS A 3 1.24 -67.59 1.99
N LEU A 4 1.53 -67.26 0.74
CA LEU A 4 2.07 -65.98 0.30
C LEU A 4 0.90 -64.99 0.25
N LEU A 5 0.80 -64.12 1.26
CA LEU A 5 -0.14 -62.99 1.26
C LEU A 5 0.49 -61.86 0.45
N ILE A 6 0.07 -61.71 -0.80
CA ILE A 6 0.38 -60.54 -1.64
C ILE A 6 -0.71 -59.51 -1.36
N THR A 7 -0.45 -58.60 -0.43
CA THR A 7 -1.30 -57.42 -0.22
C THR A 7 -0.70 -56.27 -1.03
N THR A 8 -1.27 -56.02 -2.20
CA THR A 8 -0.92 -54.91 -3.08
C THR A 8 -1.34 -53.60 -2.40
N ILE A 9 -0.40 -52.91 -1.75
CA ILE A 9 -0.63 -51.58 -1.17
C ILE A 9 -0.60 -50.58 -2.33
N LEU A 10 -1.80 -50.12 -2.70
CA LEU A 10 -2.04 -49.05 -3.66
C LEU A 10 -1.52 -47.73 -3.05
N VAL A 11 -0.36 -47.27 -3.52
CA VAL A 11 0.21 -45.97 -3.13
C VAL A 11 -0.63 -44.86 -3.77
N LEU A 12 -1.63 -44.38 -3.04
CA LEU A 12 -2.33 -43.13 -3.32
C LEU A 12 -1.37 -41.98 -2.99
N THR A 13 -0.55 -41.57 -3.96
CA THR A 13 0.16 -40.30 -3.88
C THR A 13 -0.88 -39.18 -4.01
N SER A 14 -1.34 -38.67 -2.86
CA SER A 14 -2.08 -37.42 -2.80
C SER A 14 -1.17 -36.30 -3.28
N SER A 15 -1.28 -35.95 -4.55
CA SER A 15 -0.71 -34.73 -5.11
C SER A 15 -1.35 -33.55 -4.39
N HIS A 16 -0.66 -33.04 -3.38
CA HIS A 16 -0.92 -31.71 -2.84
C HIS A 16 -0.60 -30.71 -3.96
N LEU A 17 -1.61 -30.40 -4.76
CA LEU A 17 -1.65 -29.20 -5.60
C LEU A 17 -1.61 -28.02 -4.63
N TRP A 18 -0.40 -27.57 -4.30
CA TRP A 18 -0.19 -26.32 -3.59
C TRP A 18 -0.53 -25.21 -4.60
N ALA A 19 -1.80 -24.85 -4.66
CA ALA A 19 -2.21 -23.62 -5.30
C ALA A 19 -1.52 -22.50 -4.52
N ALA A 20 -0.43 -21.96 -5.07
CA ALA A 20 0.10 -20.69 -4.64
C ALA A 20 -1.02 -19.68 -4.90
N VAL A 21 -1.81 -19.37 -3.86
CA VAL A 21 -2.62 -18.16 -3.84
C VAL A 21 -1.61 -17.04 -4.04
N ALA A 22 -1.53 -16.53 -5.26
CA ALA A 22 -0.96 -15.23 -5.51
C ALA A 22 -1.76 -14.29 -4.63
N SER A 23 -1.19 -13.89 -3.49
CA SER A 23 -1.75 -12.82 -2.68
C SER A 23 -1.62 -11.56 -3.51
N GLY A 24 -2.58 -11.36 -4.41
CA GLY A 24 -2.70 -10.17 -5.24
C GLY A 24 -2.64 -8.99 -4.30
N GLN A 25 -1.48 -8.35 -4.22
CA GLN A 25 -1.25 -7.22 -3.36
C GLN A 25 -2.20 -6.15 -3.85
N THR A 26 -3.30 -5.95 -3.12
CA THR A 26 -4.36 -5.06 -3.53
C THR A 26 -3.83 -3.65 -3.43
N GLU A 27 -3.84 -2.94 -4.55
CA GLU A 27 -3.57 -1.50 -4.52
C GLU A 27 -4.73 -0.79 -3.84
N GLN A 28 -4.40 0.23 -3.06
CA GLN A 28 -5.34 1.07 -2.35
C GLN A 28 -4.93 2.54 -2.45
N ASP A 29 -5.92 3.41 -2.37
CA ASP A 29 -5.72 4.86 -2.37
C ASP A 29 -5.36 5.34 -0.97
N PHE A 30 -4.30 6.13 -0.91
CA PHE A 30 -3.80 6.81 0.27
C PHE A 30 -3.87 8.31 0.06
N LYS A 31 -4.07 9.02 1.16
CA LYS A 31 -3.91 10.47 1.23
C LYS A 31 -2.79 10.78 2.20
N CYS A 32 -1.91 11.68 1.79
CA CYS A 32 -0.72 12.06 2.54
C CYS A 32 -0.73 13.55 2.83
N TYR A 33 -0.50 13.91 4.08
CA TYR A 33 -0.25 15.28 4.47
C TYR A 33 1.24 15.58 4.24
N ILE A 34 1.51 16.36 3.21
CA ILE A 34 2.87 16.69 2.77
C ILE A 34 3.14 18.19 2.94
N THR A 35 4.38 18.53 3.21
CA THR A 35 4.81 19.93 3.29
C THR A 35 5.86 20.23 2.24
N SER A 36 5.84 21.46 1.75
CA SER A 36 6.90 22.09 0.97
C SER A 36 7.51 23.22 1.80
N LYS A 37 8.45 23.97 1.22
CA LYS A 37 9.07 25.12 1.91
C LYS A 37 8.07 26.20 2.32
N LYS A 38 6.94 26.33 1.61
CA LYS A 38 6.01 27.46 1.76
C LYS A 38 4.59 27.06 2.12
N ASP A 39 4.22 25.81 1.85
CA ASP A 39 2.83 25.39 1.94
C ASP A 39 2.72 23.90 2.32
N ALA A 40 1.54 23.48 2.75
CA ALA A 40 1.22 22.10 3.03
C ALA A 40 -0.07 21.69 2.31
N GLU A 41 -0.10 20.47 1.78
CA GLU A 41 -1.23 19.98 0.98
C GLU A 41 -1.58 18.52 1.32
N ILE A 42 -2.79 18.13 0.93
CA ILE A 42 -3.21 16.73 0.89
C ILE A 42 -2.93 16.18 -0.51
N ALA A 43 -2.05 15.19 -0.58
CA ALA A 43 -1.64 14.54 -1.81
C ALA A 43 -2.20 13.12 -1.88
N PHE A 44 -2.78 12.76 -3.03
CA PHE A 44 -3.34 11.42 -3.25
C PHE A 44 -2.37 10.52 -4.00
N TYR A 45 -2.28 9.27 -3.57
CA TYR A 45 -1.43 8.26 -4.18
C TYR A 45 -2.13 6.91 -4.17
N ARG A 46 -1.82 6.06 -5.16
CA ARG A 46 -2.28 4.68 -5.21
C ARG A 46 -1.11 3.72 -5.14
N TRP A 47 -1.07 2.90 -4.10
CA TRP A 47 0.02 1.97 -3.84
C TRP A 47 -0.50 0.65 -3.28
N LYS A 48 0.33 -0.38 -3.28
CA LYS A 48 0.10 -1.57 -2.45
C LYS A 48 0.27 -1.19 -0.99
N THR A 49 -0.61 -1.67 -0.12
CA THR A 49 -0.51 -1.41 1.33
C THR A 49 0.84 -1.84 1.92
N SER A 50 1.40 -2.95 1.42
CA SER A 50 2.73 -3.43 1.82
C SER A 50 3.89 -2.50 1.44
N GLU A 51 3.69 -1.63 0.45
CA GLU A 51 4.70 -0.68 -0.01
C GLU A 51 4.51 0.72 0.61
N MET A 52 3.43 0.96 1.37
CA MET A 52 3.04 2.30 1.82
C MET A 52 4.18 3.03 2.57
N SER A 53 4.81 2.38 3.54
CA SER A 53 5.91 3.00 4.31
C SER A 53 7.12 3.37 3.43
N LEU A 54 7.48 2.48 2.49
CA LEU A 54 8.60 2.73 1.58
C LEU A 54 8.27 3.87 0.61
N ARG A 55 7.05 3.87 0.05
CA ARG A 55 6.57 4.90 -0.88
C ARG A 55 6.49 6.25 -0.20
N MET A 56 5.95 6.31 1.02
CA MET A 56 5.93 7.50 1.85
C MET A 56 7.32 8.09 2.06
N ALA A 57 8.31 7.27 2.41
CA ALA A 57 9.70 7.73 2.55
C ALA A 57 10.28 8.26 1.24
N SER A 58 9.95 7.62 0.11
CA SER A 58 10.44 8.04 -1.22
C SER A 58 9.88 9.37 -1.72
N LEU A 59 8.81 9.88 -1.09
CA LEU A 59 8.23 11.17 -1.46
C LEU A 59 9.13 12.34 -1.05
N VAL A 60 9.89 12.23 0.04
CA VAL A 60 10.75 13.32 0.52
C VAL A 60 11.82 13.62 -0.53
N GLY A 61 11.91 14.89 -0.95
CA GLY A 61 12.81 15.33 -2.01
C GLY A 61 12.29 15.06 -3.43
N SER A 62 11.10 14.46 -3.59
CA SER A 62 10.47 14.33 -4.91
C SER A 62 9.91 15.68 -5.40
N LEU A 63 9.96 15.88 -6.72
CA LEU A 63 9.42 17.07 -7.37
C LEU A 63 7.94 16.87 -7.70
N ARG A 64 7.13 17.85 -7.32
CA ARG A 64 5.69 17.92 -7.62
C ARG A 64 5.39 19.20 -8.38
N GLN A 65 4.24 19.22 -9.03
CA GLN A 65 3.70 20.39 -9.71
C GLN A 65 2.29 20.61 -9.17
N SER A 66 2.01 21.81 -8.67
CA SER A 66 0.68 22.23 -8.24
C SER A 66 -0.22 22.52 -9.44
N ASN A 67 -1.52 22.68 -9.17
CA ASN A 67 -2.52 22.93 -10.20
C ASN A 67 -2.30 24.25 -10.98
N ASP A 68 -1.64 25.23 -10.38
CA ASP A 68 -1.24 26.50 -11.02
C ASP A 68 0.05 26.39 -11.86
N GLY A 69 0.64 25.19 -11.94
CA GLY A 69 1.87 24.91 -12.69
C GLY A 69 3.15 25.18 -11.92
N GLN A 70 3.10 25.64 -10.67
CA GLN A 70 4.29 25.85 -9.86
C GLN A 70 4.92 24.51 -9.46
N LYS A 71 6.24 24.41 -9.62
CA LYS A 71 7.00 23.23 -9.23
C LYS A 71 7.56 23.42 -7.83
N PHE A 72 7.45 22.39 -7.00
CA PHE A 72 7.98 22.40 -5.64
C PHE A 72 8.49 21.02 -5.24
N TYR A 73 9.45 20.99 -4.32
CA TYR A 73 9.91 19.76 -3.70
C TYR A 73 9.11 19.48 -2.44
N ILE A 74 8.84 18.20 -2.20
CA ILE A 74 8.29 17.73 -0.93
C ILE A 74 9.40 17.78 0.12
N ASN A 75 9.23 18.58 1.16
CA ASN A 75 10.16 18.69 2.28
C ASN A 75 9.93 17.59 3.31
N THR A 76 8.67 17.35 3.66
CA THR A 76 8.30 16.30 4.63
C THR A 76 7.00 15.62 4.21
N VAL A 77 6.84 14.38 4.65
CA VAL A 77 5.55 13.69 4.70
C VAL A 77 5.25 13.44 6.16
N GLU A 78 4.28 14.15 6.71
CA GLU A 78 3.97 14.06 8.14
C GLU A 78 3.15 12.81 8.45
N GLU A 79 2.20 12.47 7.58
CA GLU A 79 1.32 11.32 7.77
C GLU A 79 0.74 10.88 6.43
N CYS A 80 0.65 9.56 6.18
CA CYS A 80 -0.16 8.98 5.11
C CYS A 80 -1.17 8.01 5.74
N VAL A 81 -2.43 8.16 5.35
CA VAL A 81 -3.52 7.27 5.77
C VAL A 81 -4.30 6.79 4.56
N GLU A 82 -5.06 5.71 4.73
CA GLU A 82 -6.03 5.28 3.72
C GLU A 82 -6.98 6.41 3.36
N LEU A 83 -7.45 6.48 2.10
CA LEU A 83 -8.30 7.57 1.62
C LEU A 83 -9.54 7.84 2.52
N SER A 84 -10.13 6.77 3.04
CA SER A 84 -11.31 6.80 3.93
C SER A 84 -10.98 7.08 5.40
N ALA A 85 -9.73 6.88 5.82
CA ALA A 85 -9.31 7.07 7.20
C ALA A 85 -9.15 8.56 7.55
N LYS A 86 -9.12 8.87 8.85
CA LYS A 86 -8.86 10.22 9.35
C LYS A 86 -7.38 10.38 9.70
N PHE A 87 -6.82 11.53 9.38
CA PHE A 87 -5.50 11.91 9.87
C PHE A 87 -5.52 12.07 11.40
N SER A 88 -4.40 11.77 12.04
CA SER A 88 -4.18 12.07 13.46
C SER A 88 -4.00 13.56 13.72
N SER A 89 -3.35 14.27 12.79
CA SER A 89 -3.11 15.71 12.87
C SER A 89 -4.37 16.54 12.63
N SER A 90 -4.71 17.44 13.56
CA SER A 90 -5.86 18.35 13.41
C SER A 90 -5.70 19.29 12.21
N LYS A 91 -4.47 19.70 11.88
CA LYS A 91 -4.17 20.50 10.68
C LYS A 91 -4.46 19.71 9.40
N ALA A 92 -4.04 18.45 9.36
CA ALA A 92 -4.28 17.57 8.23
C ALA A 92 -5.77 17.25 8.07
N GLN A 93 -6.51 17.06 9.17
CA GLN A 93 -7.96 16.88 9.14
C GLN A 93 -8.68 18.09 8.54
N GLU A 94 -8.29 19.31 8.90
CA GLU A 94 -8.92 20.51 8.35
C GLU A 94 -8.59 20.70 6.87
N LEU A 95 -7.35 20.45 6.46
CA LEU A 95 -6.97 20.48 5.04
C LEU A 95 -7.70 19.40 4.23
N ASP A 96 -7.82 18.17 4.75
CA ASP A 96 -8.56 17.07 4.08
C ASP A 96 -10.05 17.42 3.87
N ARG A 97 -10.66 18.12 4.83
CA ARG A 97 -12.05 18.58 4.73
C ARG A 97 -12.26 19.58 3.59
N LEU A 98 -11.26 20.39 3.29
CA LEU A 98 -11.27 21.40 2.24
C LEU A 98 -10.78 20.87 0.89
N THR A 99 -10.15 19.70 0.87
CA THR A 99 -9.55 19.12 -0.33
C THR A 99 -10.61 18.38 -1.15
N PRO A 100 -10.83 18.76 -2.43
CA PRO A 100 -11.70 18.00 -3.34
C PRO A 100 -11.18 16.57 -3.56
N ARG A 101 -12.09 15.61 -3.66
CA ARG A 101 -11.78 14.19 -3.89
C ARG A 101 -12.11 13.78 -5.32
#